data_AF-A0A5N1J4V4-F1
#
_entry.id   AF-A0A5N1J4V4-F1
#
_cell.length_a   1.000
_cell.length_b   1.000
_cell.length_c   1.000
_cell.angle_alpha   90.00
_cell.angle_beta   90.00
_cell.angle_gamma   90.00
#
_symmetry.space_group_name_H-M   'P 1'
#
loop_
_entity.id
_entity.type
_entity.pdbx_description
1 polymer ?
#
loop_
_entity_poly.entity_id
_entity_poly.type
_entity_poly.pdbx_seq_one_letter_code
_entity_poly.pdbx_strand_id
1 'polypeptide(L)'
;MLKTFKSLLLLTFVFSMITGCEGLEKTDKIRSEVLTEVKGKSLVYEMYLTGLDKYRYVYKLAGPQDTTQLFETSFTDASGNYASMELEQTRKGLKIILDRPIEKQTKTVEGVTFELEGTK
;
A
#
# COMPACT_ATOMS: atom_id res chain seq x y z
N MET A 1 -5.95 61.93 33.19
CA MET A 1 -6.05 62.23 31.75
C MET A 1 -5.62 60.97 30.99
N LEU A 2 -6.57 60.39 30.26
CA LEU A 2 -6.49 59.13 29.52
C LEU A 2 -5.37 59.19 28.46
N LYS A 3 -4.53 58.15 28.35
CA LYS A 3 -3.91 57.74 27.07
C LYS A 3 -3.48 56.26 27.12
N THR A 4 -4.41 55.41 26.64
CA THR A 4 -4.18 54.30 25.68
C THR A 4 -3.10 53.28 26.07
N PHE A 5 -3.43 52.13 26.67
CA PHE A 5 -4.15 51.00 26.05
C PHE A 5 -3.60 50.59 24.66
N LYS A 6 -2.28 50.37 24.52
CA LYS A 6 -1.69 49.78 23.30
C LYS A 6 -0.46 48.89 23.50
N SER A 7 -0.14 48.49 24.73
CA SER A 7 1.07 47.69 25.00
C SER A 7 0.76 46.37 25.71
N LEU A 8 -0.27 45.66 25.25
CA LEU A 8 -0.62 44.32 25.75
C LEU A 8 -1.08 43.36 24.63
N LEU A 9 -0.58 43.59 23.40
CA LEU A 9 -1.03 42.86 22.21
C LEU A 9 0.07 42.63 21.17
N LEU A 10 1.34 42.69 21.58
CA LEU A 10 2.47 42.43 20.69
C LEU A 10 3.41 41.31 21.18
N LEU A 11 3.07 40.61 22.26
CA LEU A 11 3.92 39.56 22.85
C LEU A 11 3.24 38.18 22.89
N THR A 12 2.34 37.91 21.95
CA THR A 12 1.67 36.60 21.79
C THR A 12 1.68 36.10 20.34
N PHE A 13 2.52 36.69 19.48
CA PHE A 13 2.75 36.24 18.11
C PHE A 13 4.13 35.56 17.95
N VAL A 14 4.53 34.79 18.96
CA VAL A 14 5.71 33.89 18.91
C VAL A 14 5.27 32.47 19.29
N PHE A 15 4.04 32.10 18.93
CA PHE A 15 3.49 30.77 19.24
C PHE A 15 2.72 30.10 18.09
N SER A 16 2.96 30.49 16.85
CA SER A 16 2.36 29.80 15.71
C SER A 16 3.41 29.51 14.66
N MET A 17 3.63 28.21 14.44
CA MET A 17 4.08 27.64 13.18
C MET A 17 5.60 27.49 13.00
N ILE A 18 6.28 26.86 13.97
CA ILE A 18 7.14 25.75 13.53
C ILE A 18 6.18 24.57 13.42
N THR A 19 5.50 24.56 12.27
CA THR A 19 4.67 23.47 11.80
C THR A 19 5.41 22.16 12.06
N GLY A 20 4.89 21.39 13.01
CA GLY A 20 5.00 19.95 12.95
C GLY A 20 4.34 19.52 11.64
N CYS A 21 5.11 19.56 10.56
CA CYS A 21 4.82 18.79 9.37
C CYS A 21 5.69 17.54 9.49
N GLU A 22 5.46 16.76 10.54
CA GLU A 22 5.70 15.33 10.43
C GLU A 22 4.73 14.89 9.34
N GLY A 23 5.26 14.77 8.12
CA GLY A 23 4.54 14.29 6.97
C GLY A 23 4.03 12.90 7.29
N LEU A 24 2.81 12.84 7.82
CA LEU A 24 1.99 11.64 7.82
C LEU A 24 1.80 11.29 6.36
N GLU A 25 2.70 10.46 5.82
CA GLU A 25 2.50 9.74 4.58
C GLU A 25 1.18 8.98 4.74
N LYS A 26 0.09 9.60 4.27
CA LYS A 26 -1.26 9.08 4.43
C LYS A 26 -1.34 7.79 3.62
N THR A 27 -1.43 6.68 4.33
CA THR A 27 -1.65 5.38 3.70
C THR A 27 -3.15 5.21 3.46
N ASP A 28 -3.59 5.53 2.24
CA ASP A 28 -4.98 5.36 1.83
C ASP A 28 -5.13 4.03 1.07
N LYS A 29 -5.99 3.14 1.55
CA LYS A 29 -6.37 1.94 0.80
C LYS A 29 -7.25 2.35 -0.38
N ILE A 30 -6.80 2.10 -1.60
CA ILE A 30 -7.47 2.53 -2.84
C ILE A 30 -8.29 1.38 -3.45
N ARG A 31 -7.80 0.14 -3.33
CA ARG A 31 -8.45 -1.03 -3.95
C ARG A 31 -8.34 -2.28 -3.08
N SER A 32 -9.36 -3.12 -3.14
CA SER A 32 -9.41 -4.46 -2.55
C SER A 32 -10.14 -5.38 -3.51
N GLU A 33 -9.55 -6.51 -3.87
CA GLU A 33 -10.16 -7.43 -4.83
C GLU A 33 -9.86 -8.88 -4.47
N VAL A 34 -10.87 -9.74 -4.57
CA VAL A 34 -10.70 -11.19 -4.50
C VAL A 34 -10.33 -11.67 -5.89
N LEU A 35 -9.16 -12.29 -6.00
CA LEU A 35 -8.58 -12.72 -7.26
C LEU A 35 -9.04 -14.11 -7.66
N THR A 36 -9.04 -15.02 -6.70
CA THR A 36 -9.47 -16.41 -6.86
C THR A 36 -9.57 -17.08 -5.49
N GLU A 37 -10.09 -18.30 -5.46
CA GLU A 37 -10.10 -19.15 -4.27
C GLU A 37 -9.06 -20.26 -4.37
N VAL A 38 -8.37 -20.52 -3.27
CA VAL A 38 -7.32 -21.52 -3.15
C VAL A 38 -7.57 -22.31 -1.88
N LYS A 39 -7.93 -23.60 -2.01
CA LYS A 39 -8.21 -24.50 -0.88
C LYS A 39 -9.19 -23.90 0.15
N GLY A 40 -10.23 -23.20 -0.31
CA GLY A 40 -11.23 -22.58 0.55
C GLY A 40 -10.81 -21.28 1.24
N LYS A 41 -9.65 -20.71 0.86
CA LYS A 41 -9.23 -19.35 1.24
C LYS A 41 -9.25 -18.45 0.01
N SER A 42 -9.55 -17.17 0.19
CA SER A 42 -9.52 -16.18 -0.89
C SER A 42 -8.11 -15.63 -1.07
N LEU A 43 -7.57 -15.69 -2.28
CA LEU A 43 -6.43 -14.87 -2.66
C LEU A 43 -6.93 -13.45 -2.89
N VAL A 44 -6.50 -12.53 -2.05
CA VAL A 44 -6.92 -11.13 -2.05
C VAL A 44 -5.74 -10.25 -2.44
N TYR A 45 -6.01 -9.26 -3.27
CA TYR A 45 -5.11 -8.18 -3.62
C TYR A 45 -5.61 -6.86 -3.02
N GLU A 46 -4.71 -6.12 -2.40
CA GLU A 46 -4.97 -4.79 -1.86
C GLU A 46 -3.93 -3.79 -2.36
N MET A 47 -4.41 -2.60 -2.74
CA MET A 47 -3.58 -1.50 -3.21
C MET A 47 -3.72 -0.30 -2.28
N TYR A 48 -2.60 0.31 -1.96
CA TYR A 48 -2.52 1.49 -1.10
C TYR A 48 -1.76 2.60 -1.80
N LEU A 49 -2.21 3.85 -1.65
CA LEU A 49 -1.39 5.04 -1.89
C LEU A 49 -0.67 5.31 -0.57
N THR A 50 0.66 5.21 -0.55
CA THR A 50 1.45 5.40 0.68
C THR A 50 2.21 6.71 0.69
N GLY A 51 2.11 7.51 -0.36
CA GLY A 51 2.78 8.81 -0.50
C GLY A 51 2.48 9.39 -1.87
N LEU A 52 3.07 10.54 -2.19
CA LEU A 52 2.95 11.11 -3.53
C LEU A 52 3.49 10.12 -4.56
N ASP A 53 2.62 9.66 -5.45
CA ASP A 53 2.91 8.72 -6.53
C ASP A 53 3.46 7.35 -6.11
N LYS A 54 3.40 7.03 -4.80
CA LYS A 54 3.88 5.75 -4.25
C LYS A 54 2.71 4.81 -4.01
N TYR A 55 2.74 3.67 -4.69
CA TYR A 55 1.71 2.64 -4.61
C TYR A 55 2.28 1.37 -4.01
N ARG A 56 1.60 0.82 -3.00
CA ARG A 56 1.94 -0.45 -2.36
C ARG A 56 0.88 -1.50 -2.67
N TYR A 57 1.33 -2.68 -3.07
CA TYR A 57 0.53 -3.81 -3.53
C TYR A 57 0.77 -4.94 -2.54
N VAL A 58 -0.30 -5.43 -1.90
CA VAL A 58 -0.22 -6.50 -0.91
C VAL A 58 -1.10 -7.66 -1.35
N TYR A 59 -0.51 -8.85 -1.41
CA TYR A 59 -1.20 -10.09 -1.78
C TYR A 59 -1.36 -10.95 -0.54
N LYS A 60 -2.57 -11.42 -0.26
CA LYS A 60 -2.90 -12.13 0.98
C LYS A 60 -3.75 -13.35 0.68
N LEU A 61 -3.58 -14.40 1.45
CA LEU A 61 -4.50 -15.53 1.51
C LEU A 61 -5.38 -15.36 2.74
N ALA A 62 -6.65 -15.03 2.55
CA ALA A 62 -7.62 -14.77 3.61
C ALA A 62 -8.55 -15.98 3.78
N GLY A 63 -8.47 -16.62 4.95
CA GLY A 63 -9.41 -17.64 5.38
C GLY A 63 -10.45 -17.06 6.35
N PRO A 64 -11.43 -17.88 6.78
CA PRO A 64 -12.47 -17.44 7.72
C PRO A 64 -11.93 -17.04 9.10
N GLN A 65 -10.78 -17.57 9.51
CA GLN A 65 -10.21 -17.39 10.85
C GLN A 65 -8.80 -16.78 10.84
N ASP A 66 -8.16 -16.70 9.68
CA ASP A 66 -6.77 -16.31 9.54
C ASP A 66 -6.52 -15.55 8.24
N THR A 67 -5.46 -14.75 8.21
CA THR A 67 -4.98 -14.11 6.98
C THR A 67 -3.47 -14.20 6.93
N THR A 68 -2.95 -14.71 5.82
CA THR A 68 -1.52 -14.84 5.57
C THR A 68 -1.11 -13.88 4.46
N GLN A 69 -0.27 -12.89 4.76
CA GLN A 69 0.34 -12.08 3.72
C GLN A 69 1.34 -12.93 2.92
N LEU A 70 1.20 -12.94 1.60
CA LEU A 70 2.05 -13.67 0.68
C LEU A 70 3.21 -12.81 0.21
N PHE A 71 2.90 -11.67 -0.41
CA PHE A 71 3.87 -10.78 -1.02
C PHE A 71 3.49 -9.32 -0.77
N GLU A 72 4.50 -8.47 -0.84
CA GLU A 72 4.37 -7.02 -0.87
C GLU A 72 5.35 -6.45 -1.88
N THR A 73 4.88 -5.52 -2.70
CA THR A 73 5.74 -4.75 -3.59
C THR A 73 5.28 -3.31 -3.63
N SER A 74 6.18 -2.39 -3.99
CA SER A 74 5.86 -0.97 -4.11
C SER A 74 6.44 -0.41 -5.41
N PHE A 75 5.66 0.46 -6.04
CA PHE A 75 6.07 1.19 -7.24
C PHE A 75 5.89 2.68 -7.02
N THR A 76 6.74 3.47 -7.69
CA THR A 76 6.54 4.91 -7.82
C THR A 76 6.14 5.20 -9.26
N ASP A 77 4.95 5.78 -9.47
CA ASP A 77 4.46 6.16 -10.79
C ASP A 77 3.71 7.50 -10.77
N ALA A 78 4.39 8.55 -11.21
CA ALA A 78 3.86 9.91 -11.28
C ALA A 78 2.75 10.09 -12.33
N SER A 79 2.56 9.11 -13.21
CA SER A 79 1.47 9.12 -14.19
C SER A 79 0.14 8.69 -13.58
N GLY A 80 0.12 8.20 -12.34
CA GLY A 80 -1.07 7.63 -11.71
C GLY A 80 -1.47 6.27 -12.26
N ASN A 81 -0.60 5.63 -13.05
CA ASN A 81 -0.88 4.34 -13.66
C ASN A 81 -0.57 3.23 -12.66
N TYR A 82 -1.59 2.46 -12.30
CA TYR A 82 -1.42 1.28 -11.44
C TYR A 82 -0.73 0.14 -12.21
N ALA A 83 -0.02 -0.73 -11.49
CA ALA A 83 0.44 -1.98 -12.07
C ALA A 83 -0.78 -2.85 -12.40
N SER A 84 -0.85 -3.33 -13.63
CA SER A 84 -1.79 -4.37 -14.01
C SER A 84 -1.21 -5.74 -13.66
N MET A 85 -2.08 -6.74 -13.53
CA MET A 85 -1.66 -8.08 -13.18
C MET A 85 -2.47 -9.16 -13.91
N GLU A 86 -1.81 -10.29 -14.09
CA GLU A 86 -2.40 -11.52 -14.59
C GLU A 86 -2.18 -12.66 -13.59
N LEU A 87 -3.07 -13.64 -13.62
CA LEU A 87 -3.00 -14.84 -12.80
C LEU A 87 -2.86 -16.07 -13.69
N GLU A 88 -1.84 -16.86 -13.41
CA GLU A 88 -1.58 -18.12 -14.12
C GLU A 88 -1.61 -19.30 -13.13
N GLN A 89 -2.39 -20.32 -13.46
CA GLN A 89 -2.36 -21.58 -12.71
C GLN A 89 -1.14 -22.40 -13.14
N THR A 90 -0.30 -22.77 -12.17
CA THR A 90 0.85 -23.66 -12.36
C THR A 90 0.56 -25.05 -11.83
N ARG A 91 1.46 -26.00 -12.10
CA ARG A 91 1.39 -27.37 -11.55
C ARG A 91 1.48 -27.42 -10.02
N LYS A 92 2.10 -26.42 -9.39
CA LYS A 92 2.36 -26.37 -7.93
C LYS A 92 1.49 -25.36 -7.19
N GLY A 93 0.77 -24.49 -7.91
CA GLY A 93 -0.09 -23.48 -7.32
C GLY A 93 -0.35 -22.34 -8.30
N LEU A 94 -0.15 -21.09 -7.87
CA LEU A 94 -0.53 -19.90 -8.64
C LEU A 94 0.67 -18.99 -8.86
N LYS A 95 0.67 -18.31 -9.99
CA LYS A 95 1.61 -17.25 -10.31
C LYS A 95 0.86 -15.96 -10.55
N ILE A 96 1.33 -14.89 -9.93
CA ILE A 96 0.90 -13.51 -10.15
C ILE A 96 1.96 -12.84 -11.02
N ILE A 97 1.57 -12.33 -12.18
CA ILE A 97 2.47 -11.65 -13.12
C ILE A 97 2.08 -10.18 -13.15
N LEU A 98 3.01 -9.29 -12.80
CA LEU A 98 2.81 -7.85 -12.91
C LEU A 98 3.36 -7.32 -14.22
N ASP A 99 2.73 -6.29 -14.77
CA ASP A 99 3.23 -5.54 -15.93
C ASP A 99 4.43 -4.62 -15.62
N ARG A 100 4.98 -4.73 -14.41
CA ARG A 100 6.14 -3.97 -13.93
C ARG A 100 7.28 -4.90 -13.54
N PRO A 101 8.54 -4.50 -13.75
CA PRO A 101 9.68 -5.31 -13.37
C PRO A 101 9.78 -5.42 -11.85
N ILE A 102 9.85 -6.66 -11.37
CA ILE A 102 10.13 -6.98 -9.97
C ILE A 102 11.02 -8.21 -9.90
N GLU A 103 11.76 -8.34 -8.81
CA GLU A 103 12.45 -9.59 -8.52
C GLU A 103 11.43 -10.71 -8.26
N LYS A 104 11.70 -11.89 -8.83
CA LYS A 104 10.83 -13.04 -8.65
C LYS A 104 10.80 -13.45 -7.17
N GLN A 105 9.60 -13.57 -6.62
CA GLN A 105 9.35 -14.04 -5.27
C GLN A 105 8.57 -15.35 -5.30
N THR A 106 8.76 -16.18 -4.28
CA THR A 106 8.07 -17.46 -4.17
C THR A 106 7.77 -17.75 -2.71
N LYS A 107 6.55 -18.22 -2.43
CA LYS A 107 6.12 -18.59 -1.08
C LYS A 107 5.21 -19.81 -1.14
N THR A 108 5.46 -20.79 -0.29
CA THR A 108 4.62 -21.99 -0.18
C THR A 108 3.82 -21.93 1.12
N VAL A 109 2.49 -22.03 1.01
CA VAL A 109 1.56 -22.05 2.15
C VAL A 109 0.66 -23.26 1.99
N GLU A 110 0.57 -24.11 3.03
CA GLU A 110 -0.28 -25.30 3.05
C GLU A 110 -0.10 -26.21 1.81
N GLY A 111 1.15 -26.33 1.33
CA GLY A 111 1.50 -27.15 0.16
C GLY A 111 1.09 -26.58 -1.20
N VAL A 112 0.66 -25.31 -1.26
CA VAL A 112 0.44 -24.57 -2.51
C VAL A 112 1.57 -23.55 -2.68
N THR A 113 2.22 -23.56 -3.84
CA THR A 113 3.27 -22.58 -4.17
C THR A 113 2.66 -21.38 -4.88
N PHE A 114 2.92 -20.21 -4.32
CA PHE A 114 2.61 -18.92 -4.91
C PHE A 114 3.89 -18.31 -5.46
N GLU A 115 3.82 -17.76 -6.66
CA GLU A 115 4.91 -17.04 -7.32
C GLU A 115 4.45 -15.62 -7.64
N LEU A 116 5.35 -14.66 -7.52
CA LEU A 116 5.13 -13.28 -7.95
C LEU A 116 6.32 -12.89 -8.84
N GLU A 117 6.05 -12.52 -10.08
CA GLU A 117 7.08 -12.06 -11.01
C GLU A 117 6.59 -10.87 -11.84
N GLY A 118 7.53 -10.13 -12.42
CA GLY A 118 7.26 -8.96 -13.24
C GLY A 118 7.68 -9.19 -14.68
N THR A 119 6.97 -8.58 -15.63
CA THR A 119 7.43 -8.51 -17.01
C THR A 119 8.61 -7.55 -17.13
N LYS A 120 9.52 -7.84 -18.06
CA LYS A 120 10.68 -6.99 -18.37
C LYS A 120 10.30 -5.83 -19.27
#